data_AF-A0A849E1S7-F1
#
_entry.id   AF-A0A849E1S7-F1
#
_cell.length_a   1.000
_cell.length_b   1.000
_cell.length_c   1.000
_cell.angle_alpha   90.00
_cell.angle_beta   90.00
_cell.angle_gamma   90.00
#
_symmetry.space_group_name_H-M   'P 1'
#
loop_
_entity.id
_entity.type
_entity.pdbx_description
1 polymer ?
#
loop_
_entity_poly.entity_id
_entity_poly.type
_entity_poly.pdbx_seq_one_letter_code
_entity_poly.pdbx_strand_id
1 'polypeptide(L)' 'MSPSPGQDGIERGYVIPIGGAEEKLSDPVILKKFVELCGGEKSRIIVIPTASQLDDTGPRYVA' A
#
# COMPACT_ATOMS: atom_id res chain seq x y z
N MET A 1 -16.09 -8.21 -10.70
CA MET A 1 -14.90 -8.82 -11.32
C MET A 1 -14.37 -9.86 -10.36
N SER A 2 -14.21 -11.11 -10.80
CA SER A 2 -13.61 -12.16 -9.99
C SER A 2 -12.08 -12.00 -10.02
N PRO A 3 -11.35 -12.23 -8.92
CA PRO A 3 -9.89 -12.22 -8.96
C PRO A 3 -9.38 -13.28 -9.95
N SER A 4 -8.18 -13.08 -10.49
CA SER A 4 -7.56 -14.06 -11.38
C SER A 4 -7.48 -15.43 -10.68
N PRO A 5 -7.47 -16.56 -11.41
CA PRO A 5 -7.29 -17.89 -10.81
C PRO A 5 -5.93 -18.03 -10.11
N GLY A 6 -5.90 -18.72 -8.96
CA GLY A 6 -4.66 -19.02 -8.21
C GLY A 6 -3.68 -19.90 -8.99
N GLN A 7 -2.42 -19.90 -8.57
CA GLN A 7 -1.43 -20.89 -9.00
C GLN A 7 -1.10 -21.80 -7.81
N ASP A 8 -1.02 -23.10 -8.06
CA ASP A 8 -0.75 -24.08 -7.00
C ASP A 8 0.63 -23.87 -6.38
N GLY A 9 0.72 -23.94 -5.05
CA GLY A 9 1.96 -23.75 -4.31
C GLY A 9 2.43 -22.30 -4.19
N ILE A 10 1.67 -21.32 -4.71
CA ILE A 10 2.00 -19.88 -4.63
C ILE A 10 0.95 -19.17 -3.77
N GLU A 11 1.37 -18.66 -2.62
CA GLU A 11 0.54 -17.78 -1.80
C GLU A 11 0.42 -16.39 -2.45
N ARG A 12 -0.79 -15.86 -2.50
CA ARG A 12 -1.05 -14.54 -3.07
C ARG A 12 -0.76 -13.44 -2.07
N GLY A 13 -0.20 -12.33 -2.55
CA GLY A 13 -0.11 -11.10 -1.79
C GLY A 13 -1.48 -10.50 -1.48
N TYR A 14 -1.53 -9.67 -0.44
CA TYR A 14 -2.75 -8.97 -0.03
C TYR A 14 -3.15 -7.89 -1.02
N VAL A 15 -4.46 -7.70 -1.18
CA VAL A 15 -5.06 -6.52 -1.80
C VAL A 15 -5.86 -5.79 -0.72
N ILE A 16 -5.46 -4.57 -0.40
CA ILE A 16 -6.04 -3.79 0.71
C ILE A 16 -6.71 -2.53 0.13
N PRO A 17 -8.03 -2.56 -0.13
CA PRO A 17 -8.75 -1.36 -0.54
C PRO A 17 -8.88 -0.40 0.65
N ILE A 18 -8.40 0.83 0.48
CA ILE A 18 -8.53 1.91 1.47
C ILE A 18 -9.47 2.95 0.87
N GLY A 19 -10.59 3.23 1.54
CA GLY A 19 -11.66 4.10 1.03
C GLY A 19 -11.31 5.60 0.96
N GLY A 20 -10.12 6.00 1.37
CA GLY A 20 -9.70 7.40 1.49
C GLY A 20 -10.01 8.01 2.86
N ALA A 21 -9.50 9.23 3.09
CA ALA A 21 -9.54 9.93 4.38
C ALA A 21 -8.92 9.13 5.55
N GLU A 22 -7.98 8.24 5.23
CA GLU A 22 -7.22 7.51 6.23
C GLU A 22 -6.41 8.46 7.12
N GLU A 23 -6.34 8.15 8.41
CA GLU A 23 -5.45 8.86 9.34
C GLU A 23 -3.99 8.61 8.93
N LYS A 24 -3.22 9.68 8.78
CA LYS A 24 -1.83 9.66 8.27
C LYS A 24 -0.80 10.16 9.28
N LEU A 25 -1.24 10.90 10.28
CA LEU A 25 -0.36 11.74 11.11
C LEU A 25 -0.30 11.22 12.55
N SER A 26 -1.46 11.07 13.21
CA SER A 26 -1.50 10.76 14.64
C SER A 26 -1.38 9.26 14.90
N ASP A 27 -2.27 8.47 14.29
CA ASP A 27 -2.23 7.02 14.40
C ASP A 27 -2.63 6.32 13.09
N PRO A 28 -1.69 6.15 12.14
CA PRO A 28 -1.97 5.57 10.84
C PRO A 28 -2.03 4.04 10.89
N VAL A 29 -2.97 3.48 11.66
CA VAL A 29 -3.08 2.04 11.95
C VAL A 29 -3.09 1.17 10.69
N ILE A 30 -3.88 1.56 9.69
CA ILE A 30 -3.98 0.81 8.42
C ILE A 30 -2.66 0.85 7.65
N LEU A 31 -1.98 2.00 7.61
CA LEU A 31 -0.70 2.13 6.90
C LEU A 31 0.41 1.37 7.62
N LYS A 32 0.45 1.40 8.96
CA LYS A 32 1.36 0.57 9.76
C LYS A 32 1.15 -0.91 9.44
N LYS A 33 -0.11 -1.36 9.43
CA LYS A 33 -0.43 -2.75 9.10
C LYS A 33 -0.03 -3.11 7.67
N PHE A 34 -0.24 -2.23 6.70
CA PHE A 34 0.22 -2.42 5.33
C PHE A 34 1.73 -2.63 5.26
N VAL A 35 2.52 -1.77 5.92
CA VAL A 35 3.99 -1.89 5.93
C VAL A 35 4.45 -3.19 6.59
N GLU A 36 3.83 -3.59 7.71
CA GLU A 36 4.11 -4.87 8.36
C GLU A 36 3.89 -6.05 7.40
N LEU A 37 2.75 -6.07 6.68
CA LEU A 37 2.42 -7.12 5.72
C LEU A 37 3.38 -7.14 4.52
N CYS A 38 3.97 -5.99 4.16
CA CYS A 38 5.00 -5.89 3.13
C CYS A 38 6.40 -6.32 3.60
N GLY A 39 6.58 -6.73 4.86
CA GLY A 39 7.87 -7.17 5.41
C GLY A 39 8.52 -6.17 6.37
N GLY A 40 7.78 -5.16 6.84
CA GLY A 40 8.24 -4.20 7.84
C GLY A 40 9.47 -3.41 7.38
N GLU A 41 10.51 -3.39 8.22
CA GLU A 41 11.78 -2.67 7.93
C GLU A 41 12.51 -3.20 6.69
N LYS A 42 12.25 -4.45 6.26
CA LYS A 42 12.85 -5.04 5.06
C LYS A 42 11.99 -4.84 3.81
N SER A 43 10.86 -4.17 3.94
CA SER A 43 9.93 -3.96 2.84
C SER A 43 10.56 -3.10 1.74
N ARG A 44 10.17 -3.37 0.49
CA ARG A 44 10.51 -2.55 -0.68
C ARG A 44 9.22 -2.07 -1.29
N ILE A 45 8.81 -0.85 -0.93
CA ILE A 45 7.52 -0.28 -1.30
C ILE A 45 7.70 0.69 -2.46
N ILE A 46 6.88 0.55 -3.50
CA ILE A 46 6.81 1.47 -4.64
C ILE A 46 5.51 2.25 -4.52
N VAL A 47 5.60 3.58 -4.64
CA VAL A 47 4.45 4.49 -4.64
C VAL A 47 4.17 4.92 -6.07
N ILE A 48 2.92 4.77 -6.53
CA ILE A 48 2.46 5.18 -7.85
C ILE A 48 1.43 6.31 -7.67
N PRO A 49 1.85 7.59 -7.64
CA PRO A 49 0.99 8.71 -7.26
C PRO A 49 0.18 9.28 -8.42
N THR A 50 -0.03 8.51 -9.50
CA THR A 50 -0.63 9.01 -10.76
C THR A 50 -2.11 9.40 -10.65
N ALA A 51 -2.77 9.06 -9.55
CA ALA A 51 -4.13 9.54 -9.27
C ALA A 51 -4.17 11.03 -8.89
N SER A 52 -3.06 11.59 -8.43
CA SER A 52 -2.96 13.01 -8.06
C SER A 52 -2.52 13.86 -9.24
N GLN A 53 -2.99 15.11 -9.29
CA GLN A 53 -2.49 16.13 -10.24
C GLN A 53 -1.36 16.98 -9.65
N LEU A 54 -1.04 16.80 -8.36
CA LEU A 54 0.04 17.54 -7.70
C LEU A 54 1.37 16.83 -7.91
N ASP A 55 2.32 17.51 -8.54
CA ASP A 55 3.65 16.98 -8.88
C ASP A 55 4.45 16.53 -7.65
N ASP A 56 4.16 17.12 -6.49
CA ASP A 56 4.86 16.84 -5.23
C ASP A 56 4.27 15.67 -4.44
N THR A 57 3.22 15.01 -4.94
CA THR A 57 2.55 13.91 -4.21
C THR A 57 3.50 12.75 -3.94
N GLY A 58 4.30 12.35 -4.93
CA GLY A 58 5.26 11.25 -4.80
C GLY A 58 6.31 11.48 -3.70
N PRO A 59 7.07 12.59 -3.77
CA PRO A 59 8.08 12.93 -2.77
C PRO A 59 7.60 12.92 -1.32
N ARG A 60 6.32 13.22 -1.04
CA ARG A 60 5.74 13.18 0.33
C ARG A 60 5.74 11.78 0.97
N TYR A 61 5.93 10.71 0.19
CA TYR A 61 5.98 9.33 0.67
C TYR A 61 7.39 8.74 0.69
N VAL A 62 8.40 9.51 0.30
CA VAL A 62 9.81 9.10 0.39
C VAL A 62 10.36 9.65 1.71
N ALA A 63 10.58 8.74 2.67
CA ALA A 63 11.25 9.05 3.94
C ALA A 63 12.77 8.84 3.80
#